data_AF-A0A537AXW0-F1
#
_entry.id   AF-A0A537AXW0-F1
#
_cell.length_a   1.000
_cell.length_b   1.000
_cell.length_c   1.000
_cell.angle_alpha   90.00
_cell.angle_beta   90.00
_cell.angle_gamma   90.00
#
_symmetry.space_group_name_H-M   'P 1'
#
loop_
_entity.id
_entity.type
_entity.pdbx_description
1 polymer ?
#
loop_
_entity_poly.entity_id
_entity_poly.type
_entity_poly.pdbx_seq_one_letter_code
_entity_poly.pdbx_strand_id
1 'polypeptide(L)'
;MSDQFWMIWPGNAVASALILFVIAMPFLYAARKLVHDLFHSVGRMVGGPLRLGARWLFATARDMQERNKVVLLAHGREEVGQHIEREFERIGALVTRDLEGYPALQRKLLEEITRVEEDYKKCGEVPPPPPDWVEAVTAIAKVKSDSNEMVQRILEEIKRSVHSIHDKALAEYRRAYESRHKILNGFMPFWRSLDKTFGQVDKKLTGLHDTSSKIDAQMEKYEQINKKTDKAEHALTVSAFTQFAISLLVLVIAVGGALVNFKLIALPFSEMVGAGDYLTNTLRMSDVAALVIIFLETTMGLFVMETLRITHLFPIIANTSERMRRRVFLVAVVFLFIFAGIEAGLALMRDMLSADKQALVQSLASGRQTAPPDPLLRLIPTTAQMVLGFVLPFALAFVAIPLESFIYSLRTVGGAAVVMLVRVMGFLLRILGNLVRQLFRVLIAAYDVTIVLPLLIERLVKAARSEGSEAESRPVKRAA
;
A
#
# COMPACT_ATOMS: atom_id res chain seq x y z
N MET A 1 58.11 -39.73 39.84
CA MET A 1 59.31 -39.73 38.98
C MET A 1 58.86 -40.08 37.56
N SER A 2 58.56 -39.10 36.71
CA SER A 2 58.31 -39.34 35.27
C SER A 2 57.96 -38.03 34.54
N ASP A 3 58.87 -37.06 34.47
CA ASP A 3 58.65 -35.86 33.62
C ASP A 3 59.95 -35.28 33.02
N GLN A 4 61.07 -36.01 33.04
CA GLN A 4 62.38 -35.52 32.58
C GLN A 4 62.91 -36.21 31.31
N PHE A 5 62.05 -36.84 30.50
CA PHE A 5 62.50 -37.53 29.28
C PHE A 5 63.09 -36.58 28.21
N TRP A 6 62.81 -35.28 28.29
CA TRP A 6 63.24 -34.26 27.33
C TRP A 6 64.41 -33.38 27.82
N MET A 7 64.87 -33.55 29.06
CA MET A 7 66.00 -32.78 29.61
C MET A 7 67.32 -33.48 29.28
N ILE A 8 67.94 -33.07 28.17
CA ILE A 8 69.31 -33.50 27.82
C ILE A 8 70.34 -32.97 28.85
N TRP A 9 70.05 -31.82 29.47
CA TRP A 9 70.87 -31.21 30.51
C TRP A 9 70.11 -31.13 31.85
N PRO A 10 70.57 -31.81 32.93
CA PRO A 10 69.91 -31.77 34.23
C PRO A 10 69.93 -30.36 34.82
N GLY A 11 68.76 -29.84 35.24
CA GLY A 11 68.64 -28.57 35.97
C GLY A 11 68.52 -27.30 35.13
N ASN A 12 68.63 -27.36 33.79
CA ASN A 12 68.38 -26.19 32.92
C ASN A 12 67.50 -26.55 31.71
N ALA A 13 66.21 -26.27 31.85
CA ALA A 13 65.20 -26.54 30.81
C ALA A 13 65.44 -25.75 29.53
N VAL A 14 65.95 -24.51 29.63
CA VAL A 14 66.20 -23.63 28.48
C VAL A 14 67.37 -24.16 27.64
N ALA A 15 68.44 -24.61 28.29
CA ALA A 15 69.60 -25.19 27.60
C ALA A 15 69.24 -26.51 26.88
N SER A 16 68.45 -27.37 27.52
CA SER A 16 67.97 -28.62 26.91
C SER A 16 67.09 -28.36 25.68
N ALA A 17 66.19 -27.37 25.76
CA ALA A 17 65.33 -26.97 24.65
C ALA A 17 66.12 -26.40 23.46
N LEU A 18 67.16 -25.59 23.71
CA LEU A 18 68.03 -25.06 22.67
C LEU A 18 68.81 -26.16 21.94
N ILE A 19 69.36 -27.12 22.67
CA ILE A 19 70.10 -28.25 22.08
C ILE A 19 69.16 -29.10 21.20
N LEU A 20 67.96 -29.42 21.70
CA LEU A 20 66.94 -30.13 20.91
C LEU A 20 66.52 -29.35 19.66
N PHE A 21 66.38 -28.04 19.76
CA PHE A 21 66.05 -27.18 18.62
C PHE A 21 67.15 -27.20 17.55
N VAL A 22 68.42 -27.12 17.94
CA VAL A 22 69.56 -27.21 17.02
C VAL A 22 69.63 -28.57 16.34
N ILE A 23 69.38 -29.66 17.07
CA ILE A 23 69.34 -31.02 16.50
C ILE A 23 68.16 -31.18 15.53
N ALA A 24 66.98 -30.63 15.86
CA ALA A 24 65.79 -30.69 15.02
C ALA A 24 65.91 -29.85 13.74
N MET A 25 66.77 -28.83 13.73
CA MET A 25 66.91 -27.87 12.65
C MET A 25 67.25 -28.45 11.26
N PRO A 26 68.24 -29.34 11.09
CA PRO A 26 68.53 -29.98 9.81
C PRO A 26 67.37 -30.86 9.30
N PHE A 27 66.63 -31.52 10.20
CA PHE A 27 65.43 -32.29 9.84
C PHE A 27 64.31 -31.38 9.34
N LEU A 28 64.08 -30.24 10.01
CA LEU A 28 63.14 -29.21 9.57
C LEU A 28 63.55 -28.64 8.21
N TYR A 29 64.82 -28.34 7.98
CA TYR A 29 65.30 -27.85 6.69
C TYR A 29 65.10 -28.87 5.56
N ALA A 30 65.39 -30.15 5.79
CA ALA A 30 65.19 -31.21 4.80
C ALA A 30 63.69 -31.41 4.45
N ALA A 31 62.80 -31.26 5.44
CA ALA A 31 61.36 -31.38 5.26
C ALA A 31 60.70 -30.16 4.59
N ARG A 32 61.43 -29.06 4.39
CA ARG A 32 60.88 -27.77 3.94
C ARG A 32 59.98 -27.87 2.71
N LYS A 33 60.47 -28.52 1.65
CA LYS A 33 59.72 -28.65 0.39
C LYS A 33 58.40 -29.39 0.60
N LEU A 34 58.43 -30.50 1.35
CA LEU A 34 57.27 -31.30 1.67
C LEU A 34 56.24 -30.50 2.49
N VAL A 35 56.70 -29.74 3.49
CA VAL A 35 55.85 -28.89 4.35
C VAL A 35 55.21 -27.75 3.55
N HIS A 36 55.97 -27.09 2.68
CA HIS A 36 55.44 -26.04 1.79
C HIS A 36 54.37 -26.60 0.85
N ASP A 37 54.64 -27.75 0.23
CA ASP A 37 53.68 -28.43 -0.67
C ASP A 37 52.43 -28.90 0.09
N LEU A 38 52.57 -29.35 1.34
CA LEU A 38 51.46 -29.68 2.24
C LEU A 38 50.61 -28.45 2.55
N PHE A 39 51.20 -27.34 2.98
CA PHE A 39 50.43 -26.12 3.26
C PHE A 39 49.75 -25.54 2.01
N HIS A 40 50.41 -25.61 0.85
CA HIS A 40 49.79 -25.20 -0.41
C HIS A 40 48.66 -26.13 -0.87
N SER A 41 48.78 -27.44 -0.68
CA SER A 41 47.73 -28.40 -1.04
C SER A 41 46.53 -28.31 -0.10
N VAL A 42 46.74 -28.25 1.21
CA VAL A 42 45.67 -28.08 2.21
C VAL A 42 44.98 -26.71 2.03
N GLY A 43 45.75 -25.64 1.82
CA GLY A 43 45.18 -24.32 1.55
C GLY A 43 44.34 -24.25 0.27
N ARG A 44 44.70 -25.01 -0.77
CA ARG A 44 43.88 -25.17 -1.98
C ARG A 44 42.65 -26.06 -1.74
N MET A 45 42.80 -27.15 -1.00
CA MET A 45 41.72 -28.07 -0.68
C MET A 45 40.61 -27.40 0.14
N VAL A 46 40.98 -26.56 1.11
CA VAL A 46 40.01 -25.81 1.93
C VAL A 46 39.53 -24.55 1.22
N GLY A 47 40.44 -23.78 0.62
CA GLY A 47 40.10 -22.50 -0.01
C GLY A 47 39.37 -22.61 -1.35
N GLY A 48 39.55 -23.71 -2.09
CA GLY A 48 38.95 -23.95 -3.40
C GLY A 48 37.42 -24.06 -3.36
N PRO A 49 36.84 -24.98 -2.58
CA PRO A 49 35.39 -25.16 -2.43
C PRO A 49 34.69 -23.88 -1.95
N LEU A 50 35.29 -23.14 -1.01
CA LEU A 50 34.74 -21.86 -0.53
C LEU A 50 34.55 -20.85 -1.67
N ARG A 51 35.51 -20.75 -2.59
CA ARG A 51 35.41 -19.84 -3.75
C ARG A 51 34.42 -20.34 -4.81
N LEU A 52 34.35 -21.64 -5.01
CA LEU A 52 33.37 -22.24 -5.92
C LEU A 52 31.95 -22.02 -5.38
N GLY A 53 31.73 -22.26 -4.08
CA GLY A 53 30.49 -21.96 -3.39
C GLY A 53 30.12 -20.49 -3.49
N ALA A 54 31.08 -19.57 -3.28
CA ALA A 54 30.84 -18.14 -3.47
C ALA A 54 30.36 -17.79 -4.88
N ARG A 55 31.03 -18.31 -5.92
CA ARG A 55 30.64 -18.08 -7.33
C ARG A 55 29.25 -18.63 -7.63
N TRP A 56 28.95 -19.82 -7.12
CA TRP A 56 27.65 -20.45 -7.27
C TRP A 56 26.56 -19.62 -6.60
N LEU A 57 26.75 -19.19 -5.34
CA LEU A 57 25.79 -18.32 -4.65
C LEU A 57 25.58 -16.99 -5.38
N PHE A 58 26.61 -16.37 -5.95
CA PHE A 58 26.44 -15.17 -6.77
C PHE A 58 25.69 -15.42 -8.08
N ALA A 59 25.84 -16.60 -8.70
CA ALA A 59 25.04 -16.98 -9.86
C ALA A 59 23.58 -17.19 -9.45
N THR A 60 23.33 -18.00 -8.41
CA THR A 60 21.98 -18.23 -7.87
C THR A 60 21.29 -16.93 -7.45
N ALA A 61 22.00 -15.99 -6.84
CA ALA A 61 21.44 -14.69 -6.46
C ALA A 61 21.01 -13.84 -7.68
N ARG A 62 21.68 -13.99 -8.83
CA ARG A 62 21.27 -13.31 -10.07
C ARG A 62 20.01 -13.97 -10.65
N ASP A 63 19.99 -15.30 -10.73
CA ASP A 63 18.83 -16.05 -11.22
C ASP A 63 17.58 -15.78 -10.35
N MET A 64 17.76 -15.72 -9.02
CA MET A 64 16.68 -15.38 -8.09
C MET A 64 16.18 -13.94 -8.27
N GLN A 65 17.08 -12.98 -8.53
CA GLN A 65 16.69 -11.60 -8.80
C GLN A 65 15.85 -11.50 -10.07
N GLU A 66 16.22 -12.20 -11.13
CA GLU A 66 15.44 -12.23 -12.39
C GLU A 66 14.06 -12.86 -12.19
N ARG A 67 13.97 -13.97 -11.45
CA ARG A 67 12.68 -14.59 -11.10
C ARG A 67 11.80 -13.66 -10.28
N ASN A 68 12.37 -12.98 -9.29
CA ASN A 68 11.64 -12.01 -8.47
C ASN A 68 11.14 -10.84 -9.32
N LYS A 69 11.95 -10.34 -10.26
CA LYS A 69 11.54 -9.28 -11.21
C LYS A 69 10.36 -9.73 -12.08
N VAL A 70 10.39 -10.95 -12.61
CA VAL A 70 9.29 -11.49 -13.42
C VAL A 70 7.99 -11.57 -12.62
N VAL A 71 8.05 -12.08 -11.39
CA VAL A 71 6.87 -12.19 -10.52
C VAL A 71 6.34 -10.81 -10.14
N LEU A 72 7.21 -9.87 -9.78
CA LEU A 72 6.82 -8.50 -9.41
C LEU A 72 6.10 -7.79 -10.56
N LEU A 73 6.64 -7.89 -11.78
CA LEU A 73 6.03 -7.27 -12.96
C LEU A 73 4.73 -7.96 -13.35
N ALA A 74 4.63 -9.29 -13.21
CA ALA A 74 3.39 -10.01 -13.46
C ALA A 74 2.28 -9.59 -12.48
N HIS A 75 2.61 -9.47 -11.19
CA HIS A 75 1.67 -9.04 -10.17
C HIS A 75 1.24 -7.58 -10.35
N GLY A 76 2.19 -6.67 -10.58
CA GLY A 76 1.88 -5.26 -10.86
C GLY A 76 1.04 -5.08 -12.13
N ARG A 77 1.24 -5.94 -13.15
CA ARG A 77 0.40 -5.94 -14.36
C ARG A 77 -1.03 -6.37 -14.05
N GLU A 78 -1.22 -7.39 -13.23
CA GLU A 78 -2.54 -7.87 -12.84
C GLU A 78 -3.31 -6.81 -12.02
N GLU A 79 -2.65 -6.22 -11.02
CA GLU A 79 -3.25 -5.19 -10.17
C GLU A 79 -3.66 -3.94 -10.96
N VAL A 80 -2.75 -3.38 -11.77
CA VAL A 80 -3.05 -2.23 -12.63
C VAL A 80 -4.10 -2.60 -13.68
N GLY A 81 -4.05 -3.82 -14.22
CA GLY A 81 -5.03 -4.33 -15.17
C GLY A 81 -6.45 -4.37 -14.61
N GLN A 82 -6.63 -4.94 -13.41
CA GLN A 82 -7.93 -4.97 -12.73
C GLN A 82 -8.44 -3.58 -12.37
N HIS A 83 -7.54 -2.64 -12.04
CA HIS A 83 -7.92 -1.25 -11.82
C HIS A 83 -8.42 -0.57 -13.10
N ILE A 84 -7.72 -0.79 -14.22
CA ILE A 84 -8.10 -0.29 -15.53
C ILE A 84 -9.46 -0.87 -15.96
N GLU A 85 -9.67 -2.17 -15.81
CA GLU A 85 -10.94 -2.85 -16.14
C GLU A 85 -12.12 -2.26 -15.36
N ARG A 86 -11.95 -2.06 -14.05
CA ARG A 86 -12.97 -1.43 -13.20
C ARG A 86 -13.29 0.01 -13.61
N GLU A 87 -12.28 0.80 -13.98
CA GLU A 87 -12.52 2.17 -14.46
C GLU A 87 -13.18 2.17 -15.85
N PHE A 88 -12.86 1.22 -16.73
CA PHE A 88 -13.57 1.06 -18.01
C PHE A 88 -15.02 0.66 -17.84
N GLU A 89 -15.34 -0.29 -16.94
CA GLU A 89 -16.73 -0.63 -16.61
C GLU A 89 -17.49 0.59 -16.06
N ARG A 90 -16.84 1.37 -15.18
CA ARG A 90 -17.42 2.61 -14.64
C ARG A 90 -17.68 3.65 -15.73
N ILE A 91 -16.72 3.88 -16.63
CA ILE A 91 -16.93 4.78 -17.78
C ILE A 91 -18.04 4.25 -18.67
N GLY A 92 -18.07 2.95 -18.97
CA GLY A 92 -19.12 2.34 -19.78
C GLY A 92 -20.51 2.60 -19.20
N ALA A 93 -20.67 2.43 -17.89
CA ALA A 93 -21.92 2.75 -17.19
C ALA A 93 -22.25 4.25 -17.23
N LEU A 94 -21.26 5.13 -17.06
CA LEU A 94 -21.45 6.59 -17.11
C LEU A 94 -21.83 7.06 -18.51
N VAL A 95 -21.13 6.59 -19.54
CA VAL A 95 -21.38 6.90 -20.95
C VAL A 95 -22.76 6.38 -21.36
N THR A 96 -23.13 5.16 -20.98
CA THR A 96 -24.46 4.61 -21.27
C THR A 96 -25.56 5.49 -20.65
N ARG A 97 -25.43 5.81 -19.35
CA ARG A 97 -26.37 6.67 -18.63
C ARG A 97 -26.46 8.08 -19.23
N ASP A 98 -25.33 8.65 -19.65
CA ASP A 98 -25.29 10.03 -20.15
C ASP A 98 -25.71 10.13 -21.62
N LEU A 99 -25.47 9.08 -22.43
CA LEU A 99 -25.99 8.95 -23.79
C LEU A 99 -27.50 8.71 -23.79
N GLU A 100 -28.06 7.95 -22.85
CA GLU A 100 -29.51 7.76 -22.72
C GLU A 100 -30.26 9.08 -22.46
N GLY A 101 -29.65 10.01 -21.73
CA GLY A 101 -30.23 11.33 -21.45
C GLY A 101 -30.08 12.33 -22.59
N TYR A 102 -29.18 12.10 -23.54
CA TYR A 102 -28.83 13.06 -24.60
C TYR A 102 -29.96 13.31 -25.60
N PRO A 103 -30.71 12.30 -26.10
CA PRO A 103 -31.87 12.54 -26.97
C PRO A 103 -32.96 13.38 -26.30
N ALA A 104 -33.20 13.19 -25.00
CA ALA A 104 -34.19 13.98 -24.25
C ALA A 104 -33.75 15.44 -24.11
N LEU A 105 -32.46 15.67 -23.87
CA LEU A 105 -31.84 16.99 -23.86
C LEU A 105 -31.97 17.68 -25.24
N GLN A 106 -31.62 16.98 -26.32
CA GLN A 106 -31.72 17.48 -27.68
C GLN A 106 -33.16 17.81 -28.06
N ARG A 107 -34.10 16.94 -27.72
CA ARG A 107 -35.53 17.17 -27.99
C ARG A 107 -36.05 18.39 -27.23
N LYS A 108 -35.73 18.52 -25.93
CA LYS A 108 -36.13 19.68 -25.13
C LYS A 108 -35.52 20.98 -25.68
N LEU A 109 -34.26 20.94 -26.14
CA LEU A 109 -33.61 22.07 -26.78
C LEU A 109 -34.36 22.49 -28.07
N LEU A 110 -34.72 21.52 -28.92
CA LEU A 110 -35.46 21.76 -30.16
C LEU A 110 -36.88 22.30 -29.91
N GLU A 111 -37.61 21.72 -28.95
CA GLU A 111 -38.95 22.18 -28.56
C GLU A 111 -38.91 23.65 -28.09
N GLU A 112 -37.93 23.99 -27.25
CA GLU A 112 -37.80 25.35 -26.72
C GLU A 112 -37.27 26.35 -27.77
N ILE A 113 -36.38 25.95 -28.69
CA ILE A 113 -35.99 26.79 -29.85
C ILE A 113 -37.20 27.11 -30.73
N THR A 114 -38.03 26.10 -31.02
CA THR A 114 -39.23 26.27 -31.84
C THR A 114 -40.21 27.25 -31.19
N ARG A 115 -40.36 27.16 -29.86
CA ARG A 115 -41.19 28.08 -29.07
C ARG A 115 -40.67 29.52 -29.12
N VAL A 116 -39.36 29.71 -28.99
CA VAL A 116 -38.73 31.03 -29.12
C VAL A 116 -38.97 31.64 -30.50
N GLU A 117 -38.85 30.83 -31.55
CA GLU A 117 -39.08 31.27 -32.93
C GLU A 117 -40.54 31.68 -33.16
N GLU A 118 -41.49 30.94 -32.59
CA GLU A 118 -42.92 31.25 -32.64
C GLU A 118 -43.25 32.55 -31.90
N ASP A 119 -42.70 32.73 -30.70
CA ASP A 119 -42.92 33.93 -29.88
C ASP A 119 -42.23 35.16 -30.50
N TYR A 120 -41.10 34.98 -31.19
CA TYR A 120 -40.47 36.02 -32.00
C TYR A 120 -41.35 36.42 -33.20
N LYS A 121 -41.92 35.45 -33.93
CA LYS A 121 -42.87 35.73 -35.03
C LYS A 121 -44.11 36.49 -34.55
N LYS A 122 -44.65 36.17 -33.36
CA LYS A 122 -45.77 36.89 -32.74
C LYS A 122 -45.43 38.34 -32.33
N CYS A 123 -44.14 38.66 -32.19
CA CYS A 123 -43.65 40.00 -31.85
C CYS A 123 -43.31 40.87 -33.08
N GLY A 124 -43.55 40.38 -34.31
CA GLY A 124 -43.39 41.15 -35.53
C GLY A 124 -44.45 42.25 -35.65
N GLU A 125 -44.04 43.48 -35.95
CA GLU A 125 -44.94 44.62 -36.06
C GLU A 125 -45.75 44.56 -37.36
N VAL A 126 -47.07 44.65 -37.25
CA VAL A 126 -47.92 45.10 -38.36
C VAL A 126 -48.17 46.58 -38.12
N PRO A 127 -47.70 47.50 -39.00
CA PRO A 127 -47.95 48.92 -38.81
C PRO A 127 -49.45 49.18 -38.71
N PRO A 128 -49.92 49.98 -37.74
CA PRO A 128 -51.35 50.25 -37.63
C PRO A 128 -51.84 50.89 -38.94
N PRO A 129 -53.05 50.53 -39.42
CA PRO A 129 -53.62 51.13 -40.61
C PRO A 129 -53.71 52.66 -40.44
N PRO A 130 -53.60 53.43 -41.53
CA PRO A 130 -53.63 54.89 -41.47
C PRO A 130 -54.93 55.36 -40.80
N PRO A 131 -54.90 56.41 -39.95
CA PRO A 131 -56.06 56.78 -39.17
C PRO A 131 -57.25 57.29 -40.00
N ASP A 132 -58.47 56.87 -39.66
CA ASP A 132 -59.72 57.29 -40.34
C ASP A 132 -59.99 58.81 -40.29
N TRP A 133 -59.33 59.55 -39.38
CA TRP A 133 -59.47 61.02 -39.34
C TRP A 133 -58.86 61.71 -40.57
N VAL A 134 -57.93 61.05 -41.28
CA VAL A 134 -57.38 61.56 -42.54
C VAL A 134 -58.49 61.69 -43.59
N GLU A 135 -59.45 60.75 -43.60
CA GLU A 135 -60.64 60.82 -44.47
C GLU A 135 -61.63 61.90 -43.99
N ALA A 136 -61.83 62.02 -42.68
CA ALA A 136 -62.71 63.05 -42.10
C ALA A 136 -62.20 64.49 -42.34
N VAL A 137 -60.89 64.71 -42.21
CA VAL A 137 -60.25 66.02 -42.46
C VAL A 137 -60.24 66.36 -43.95
N THR A 138 -60.01 65.38 -44.82
CA THR A 138 -60.08 65.58 -46.29
C THR A 138 -61.52 65.81 -46.78
N ALA A 139 -62.53 65.27 -46.10
CA ALA A 139 -63.94 65.57 -46.37
C ALA A 139 -64.31 67.02 -46.03
N ILE A 140 -63.74 67.59 -44.95
CA ILE A 140 -64.04 68.95 -44.49
C ILE A 140 -63.30 70.02 -45.28
N ALA A 141 -62.08 69.74 -45.71
CA ALA A 141 -61.35 70.61 -46.64
C ALA A 141 -62.12 70.84 -47.97
N LYS A 142 -63.10 69.98 -48.29
CA LYS A 142 -63.97 70.09 -49.47
C LYS A 142 -65.25 70.91 -49.23
N VAL A 143 -65.61 71.27 -47.99
CA VAL A 143 -66.82 72.03 -47.67
C VAL A 143 -66.52 73.54 -47.63
N LYS A 144 -67.18 74.35 -48.48
CA LYS A 144 -67.10 75.82 -48.47
C LYS A 144 -67.94 76.40 -47.32
N SER A 145 -67.32 77.28 -46.54
CA SER A 145 -67.82 77.90 -45.32
C SER A 145 -68.95 78.91 -45.55
N ASP A 146 -70.14 78.62 -45.02
CA ASP A 146 -71.08 79.64 -44.51
C ASP A 146 -71.94 79.05 -43.39
N SER A 147 -72.16 79.80 -42.30
CA SER A 147 -72.77 79.45 -41.00
C SER A 147 -71.86 78.78 -39.92
N ASN A 148 -71.65 79.57 -38.85
CA ASN A 148 -70.74 79.31 -37.73
C ASN A 148 -71.12 78.12 -36.82
N GLU A 149 -72.34 77.58 -36.91
CA GLU A 149 -72.77 76.51 -35.99
C GLU A 149 -72.54 75.10 -36.56
N MET A 150 -72.72 74.90 -37.87
CA MET A 150 -72.52 73.59 -38.51
C MET A 150 -71.02 73.24 -38.57
N VAL A 151 -70.18 74.20 -38.94
CA VAL A 151 -68.71 74.03 -38.95
C VAL A 151 -68.18 73.80 -37.54
N GLN A 152 -68.74 74.48 -36.52
CA GLN A 152 -68.37 74.29 -35.12
C GLN A 152 -68.79 72.90 -34.61
N ARG A 153 -70.01 72.42 -34.92
CA ARG A 153 -70.45 71.06 -34.59
C ARG A 153 -69.60 70.00 -35.28
N ILE A 154 -69.25 70.18 -36.55
CA ILE A 154 -68.39 69.26 -37.30
C ILE A 154 -66.96 69.28 -36.76
N LEU A 155 -66.36 70.44 -36.48
CA LEU A 155 -65.04 70.54 -35.83
C LEU A 155 -65.05 69.90 -34.44
N GLU A 156 -66.15 70.03 -33.70
CA GLU A 156 -66.32 69.37 -32.41
C GLU A 156 -66.47 67.85 -32.57
N GLU A 157 -67.09 67.38 -33.65
CA GLU A 157 -67.19 65.97 -34.03
C GLU A 157 -65.84 65.40 -34.51
N ILE A 158 -65.03 66.13 -35.29
CA ILE A 158 -63.63 65.78 -35.58
C ILE A 158 -62.86 65.71 -34.26
N LYS A 159 -62.95 66.72 -33.41
CA LYS A 159 -62.22 66.75 -32.13
C LYS A 159 -62.57 65.53 -31.29
N ARG A 160 -63.86 65.17 -31.18
CA ARG A 160 -64.31 63.95 -30.50
C ARG A 160 -63.82 62.68 -31.19
N SER A 161 -63.84 62.61 -32.52
CA SER A 161 -63.35 61.48 -33.31
C SER A 161 -61.84 61.28 -33.19
N VAL A 162 -61.05 62.35 -33.28
CA VAL A 162 -59.59 62.35 -33.09
C VAL A 162 -59.24 61.92 -31.67
N HIS A 163 -59.91 62.45 -30.65
CA HIS A 163 -59.70 61.97 -29.27
C HIS A 163 -60.09 60.49 -29.13
N SER A 164 -61.23 60.06 -29.70
CA SER A 164 -61.66 58.66 -29.62
C SER A 164 -60.72 57.70 -30.34
N ILE A 165 -60.25 58.03 -31.54
CA ILE A 165 -59.30 57.22 -32.31
C ILE A 165 -57.92 57.24 -31.66
N HIS A 166 -57.47 58.39 -31.16
CA HIS A 166 -56.20 58.48 -30.43
C HIS A 166 -56.22 57.64 -29.15
N ASP A 167 -57.32 57.69 -28.39
CA ASP A 167 -57.50 56.86 -27.18
C ASP A 167 -57.57 55.38 -27.53
N LYS A 168 -58.26 55.01 -28.62
CA LYS A 168 -58.29 53.63 -29.14
C LYS A 168 -56.91 53.15 -29.59
N ALA A 169 -56.19 53.95 -30.37
CA ALA A 169 -54.84 53.64 -30.83
C ALA A 169 -53.86 53.54 -29.66
N LEU A 170 -53.91 54.45 -28.68
CA LEU A 170 -53.13 54.37 -27.45
C LEU A 170 -53.47 53.11 -26.65
N ALA A 171 -54.75 52.71 -26.58
CA ALA A 171 -55.16 51.49 -25.91
C ALA A 171 -54.66 50.23 -26.65
N GLU A 172 -54.73 50.20 -27.98
CA GLU A 172 -54.17 49.12 -28.81
C GLU A 172 -52.65 49.04 -28.71
N TYR A 173 -51.95 50.19 -28.78
CA TYR A 173 -50.51 50.26 -28.54
C TYR A 173 -50.15 49.77 -27.14
N ARG A 174 -50.85 50.21 -26.09
CA ARG A 174 -50.62 49.73 -24.72
C ARG A 174 -50.82 48.23 -24.60
N ARG A 175 -51.88 47.67 -25.18
CA ARG A 175 -52.12 46.23 -25.21
C ARG A 175 -51.04 45.47 -25.98
N ALA A 176 -50.60 45.99 -27.12
CA ALA A 176 -49.52 45.42 -27.91
C ALA A 176 -48.20 45.41 -27.11
N TYR A 177 -47.84 46.53 -26.48
CA TYR A 177 -46.65 46.62 -25.61
C TYR A 177 -46.75 45.71 -24.40
N GLU A 178 -47.91 45.62 -23.75
CA GLU A 178 -48.15 44.73 -22.62
C GLU A 178 -47.99 43.26 -23.05
N SER A 179 -48.54 42.88 -24.21
CA SER A 179 -48.40 41.53 -24.76
C SER A 179 -46.93 41.20 -25.08
N ARG A 180 -46.19 42.13 -25.67
CA ARG A 180 -44.76 41.98 -26.00
C ARG A 180 -43.90 41.89 -24.75
N HIS A 181 -44.19 42.72 -23.73
CA HIS A 181 -43.48 42.68 -22.46
C HIS A 181 -43.78 41.39 -21.69
N LYS A 182 -45.01 40.87 -21.77
CA LYS A 182 -45.40 39.58 -21.19
C LYS A 182 -44.67 38.41 -21.87
N ILE A 183 -44.52 38.44 -23.20
CA ILE A 183 -43.70 37.48 -23.96
C ILE A 183 -42.23 37.61 -23.55
N LEU A 184 -41.69 38.83 -23.47
CA LEU A 184 -40.30 39.08 -23.08
C LEU A 184 -40.01 38.54 -21.67
N ASN A 185 -40.93 38.75 -20.73
CA ASN A 185 -40.83 38.25 -19.36
C ASN A 185 -40.90 36.72 -19.30
N GLY A 186 -41.61 36.09 -20.26
CA GLY A 186 -41.66 34.64 -20.46
C GLY A 186 -40.32 34.00 -20.88
N PHE A 187 -39.39 34.75 -21.49
CA PHE A 187 -38.07 34.24 -21.87
C PHE A 187 -37.07 34.09 -20.71
N MET A 188 -37.28 34.81 -19.61
CA MET A 188 -36.36 34.76 -18.47
C MET A 188 -36.25 33.37 -17.81
N PRO A 189 -37.35 32.65 -17.52
CA PRO A 189 -37.27 31.27 -17.03
C PRO A 189 -36.68 30.30 -18.07
N PHE A 190 -36.85 30.55 -19.37
CA PHE A 190 -36.21 29.76 -20.43
C PHE A 190 -34.69 29.84 -20.37
N TRP A 191 -34.12 31.04 -20.34
CA TRP A 191 -32.66 31.24 -20.23
C TRP A 191 -32.08 30.57 -18.99
N ARG A 192 -32.80 30.64 -17.85
CA ARG A 192 -32.39 29.94 -16.62
C ARG A 192 -32.43 28.41 -16.75
N SER A 193 -33.44 27.86 -17.43
CA SER A 193 -33.54 26.43 -17.68
C SER A 193 -32.41 25.95 -18.61
N LEU A 194 -32.13 26.70 -19.67
CA LEU A 194 -31.04 26.44 -20.61
C LEU A 194 -29.68 26.46 -19.92
N ASP A 195 -29.39 27.52 -19.16
CA ASP A 195 -28.16 27.67 -18.38
C ASP A 195 -27.96 26.49 -17.41
N LYS A 196 -29.01 26.12 -16.67
CA LYS A 196 -28.98 24.95 -15.78
C LYS A 196 -28.70 23.65 -16.53
N THR A 197 -29.29 23.49 -17.71
CA THR A 197 -29.16 22.30 -18.54
C THR A 197 -27.75 22.18 -19.14
N PHE A 198 -27.21 23.27 -19.69
CA PHE A 198 -25.84 23.34 -20.16
C PHE A 198 -24.83 23.14 -19.03
N GLY A 199 -25.06 23.73 -17.85
CA GLY A 199 -24.22 23.50 -16.67
C GLY A 199 -24.23 22.05 -16.18
N GLN A 200 -25.31 21.29 -16.40
CA GLN A 200 -25.32 19.85 -16.12
C GLN A 200 -24.51 19.04 -17.14
N VAL A 201 -24.61 19.39 -18.42
CA VAL A 201 -23.83 18.77 -19.50
C VAL A 201 -22.34 19.05 -19.32
N ASP A 202 -21.96 20.28 -18.99
CA ASP A 202 -20.58 20.70 -18.70
C ASP A 202 -19.96 19.91 -17.54
N LYS A 203 -20.70 19.75 -16.43
CA LYS A 203 -20.26 18.92 -15.29
C LYS A 203 -20.06 17.45 -15.68
N LYS A 204 -20.95 16.89 -16.51
CA LYS A 204 -20.83 15.50 -16.99
C LYS A 204 -19.63 15.33 -17.92
N LEU A 205 -19.42 16.26 -18.86
CA LEU A 205 -18.26 16.29 -19.76
C LEU A 205 -16.94 16.42 -18.99
N THR A 206 -16.89 17.33 -18.01
CA THR A 206 -15.72 17.51 -17.14
C THR A 206 -15.43 16.24 -16.35
N GLY A 207 -16.46 15.61 -15.77
CA GLY A 207 -16.30 14.32 -15.07
C GLY A 207 -15.81 13.18 -15.98
N LEU A 208 -16.28 13.13 -17.23
CA LEU A 208 -15.80 12.16 -18.22
C LEU A 208 -14.34 12.42 -18.59
N HIS A 209 -13.96 13.69 -18.78
CA HIS A 209 -12.58 14.08 -19.07
C HIS A 209 -11.62 13.75 -17.92
N ASP A 210 -11.99 14.07 -16.68
CA ASP A 210 -11.23 13.72 -15.48
C ASP A 210 -11.04 12.21 -15.34
N THR A 211 -12.06 11.43 -15.69
CA THR A 211 -11.97 9.96 -15.64
C THR A 211 -11.08 9.42 -16.77
N SER A 212 -11.17 9.98 -17.98
CA SER A 212 -10.28 9.63 -19.10
C SER A 212 -8.81 9.88 -18.75
N SER A 213 -8.49 11.05 -18.20
CA SER A 213 -7.09 11.37 -17.82
C SER A 213 -6.52 10.42 -16.76
N LYS A 214 -7.37 9.97 -15.81
CA LYS A 214 -6.98 8.95 -14.82
C LYS A 214 -6.71 7.60 -15.49
N ILE A 215 -7.53 7.19 -16.46
CA ILE A 215 -7.28 5.96 -17.22
C ILE A 215 -6.00 6.07 -18.02
N ASP A 216 -5.76 7.19 -18.71
CA ASP A 216 -4.53 7.39 -19.48
C ASP A 216 -3.28 7.25 -18.59
N ALA A 217 -3.31 7.84 -17.38
CA ALA A 217 -2.21 7.70 -16.43
C ALA A 217 -2.01 6.26 -15.94
N GLN A 218 -3.09 5.49 -15.77
CA GLN A 218 -2.99 4.06 -15.42
C GLN A 218 -2.53 3.21 -16.60
N MET A 219 -2.97 3.54 -17.82
CA MET A 219 -2.56 2.88 -19.05
C MET A 219 -1.08 3.11 -19.34
N GLU A 220 -0.57 4.31 -19.08
CA GLU A 220 0.86 4.61 -19.17
C GLU A 220 1.67 3.74 -18.19
N LYS A 221 1.22 3.63 -16.92
CA LYS A 221 1.86 2.73 -15.94
C LYS A 221 1.83 1.28 -16.42
N TYR A 222 0.69 0.83 -16.94
CA TYR A 222 0.53 -0.53 -17.48
C TYR A 222 1.50 -0.78 -18.64
N GLU A 223 1.64 0.18 -19.55
CA GLU A 223 2.57 0.10 -20.68
C GLU A 223 4.03 0.04 -20.19
N GLN A 224 4.39 0.86 -19.20
CA GLN A 224 5.73 0.87 -18.60
C GLN A 224 6.07 -0.47 -17.91
N ILE A 225 5.08 -1.11 -17.27
CA ILE A 225 5.20 -2.46 -16.67
C ILE A 225 5.36 -3.51 -17.78
N ASN A 226 4.55 -3.42 -18.84
CA ASN A 226 4.60 -4.36 -19.96
C ASN A 226 5.92 -4.27 -20.75
N LYS A 227 6.48 -3.06 -20.89
CA LYS A 227 7.82 -2.80 -21.44
C LYS A 227 8.96 -3.21 -20.50
N LYS A 228 8.66 -3.69 -19.29
CA LYS A 228 9.63 -4.11 -18.26
C LYS A 228 10.69 -3.04 -17.94
N THR A 229 10.27 -1.78 -17.95
CA THR A 229 11.18 -0.65 -17.71
C THR A 229 11.74 -0.67 -16.29
N ASP A 230 13.00 -0.25 -16.12
CA ASP A 230 13.64 -0.20 -14.79
C ASP A 230 12.94 0.78 -13.85
N LYS A 231 12.33 1.85 -14.39
CA LYS A 231 11.50 2.79 -13.61
C LYS A 231 10.27 2.10 -13.01
N ALA A 232 9.56 1.29 -13.79
CA ALA A 232 8.38 0.56 -13.32
C ALA A 232 8.76 -0.49 -12.29
N GLU A 233 9.86 -1.22 -12.50
CA GLU A 233 10.40 -2.16 -11.50
C GLU A 233 10.71 -1.42 -10.19
N HIS A 234 11.46 -0.32 -10.26
CA HIS A 234 11.84 0.41 -9.05
C HIS A 234 10.61 0.97 -8.33
N ALA A 235 9.66 1.58 -9.05
CA ALA A 235 8.42 2.08 -8.48
C ALA A 235 7.60 0.98 -7.78
N LEU A 236 7.46 -0.19 -8.42
CA LEU A 236 6.77 -1.35 -7.83
C LEU A 236 7.49 -1.89 -6.59
N THR A 237 8.84 -1.97 -6.62
CA THR A 237 9.61 -2.39 -5.44
C THR A 237 9.43 -1.43 -4.28
N VAL A 238 9.54 -0.11 -4.51
CA VAL A 238 9.36 0.91 -3.47
C VAL A 238 7.95 0.85 -2.91
N SER A 239 6.94 0.74 -3.78
CA SER A 239 5.54 0.57 -3.36
C SER A 239 5.38 -0.65 -2.45
N ALA A 240 5.90 -1.82 -2.85
CA ALA A 240 5.84 -3.03 -2.04
C ALA A 240 6.53 -2.87 -0.67
N PHE A 241 7.69 -2.19 -0.61
CA PHE A 241 8.36 -1.90 0.66
C PHE A 241 7.54 -0.98 1.57
N THR A 242 6.92 0.06 1.01
CA THR A 242 6.05 0.97 1.79
C THR A 242 4.81 0.25 2.30
N GLN A 243 4.15 -0.57 1.47
CA GLN A 243 3.00 -1.37 1.87
C GLN A 243 3.38 -2.42 2.93
N PHE A 244 4.56 -3.04 2.83
CA PHE A 244 5.08 -3.94 3.86
C PHE A 244 5.26 -3.21 5.20
N ALA A 245 5.85 -2.02 5.19
CA ALA A 245 6.06 -1.25 6.42
C ALA A 245 4.74 -0.84 7.08
N ILE A 246 3.77 -0.36 6.29
CA ILE A 246 2.45 0.04 6.78
C ILE A 246 1.69 -1.17 7.31
N SER A 247 1.61 -2.25 6.53
CA SER A 247 0.89 -3.47 6.94
C SER A 247 1.52 -4.14 8.17
N LEU A 248 2.85 -4.18 8.27
CA LEU A 248 3.55 -4.68 9.46
C LEU A 248 3.23 -3.84 10.70
N LEU A 249 3.25 -2.50 10.59
CA LEU A 249 2.91 -1.62 11.71
C LEU A 249 1.48 -1.89 12.20
N VAL A 250 0.52 -1.96 11.28
CA VAL A 250 -0.88 -2.25 11.63
C VAL A 250 -1.02 -3.66 12.23
N LEU A 251 -0.29 -4.65 11.70
CA LEU A 251 -0.30 -6.02 12.23
C LEU A 251 0.29 -6.09 13.64
N VAL A 252 1.31 -5.30 13.97
CA VAL A 252 1.85 -5.20 15.35
C VAL A 252 0.80 -4.63 16.30
N ILE A 253 0.06 -3.60 15.89
CA ILE A 253 -1.06 -3.06 16.67
C ILE A 253 -2.15 -4.13 16.86
N ALA A 254 -2.48 -4.88 15.81
CA ALA A 254 -3.43 -5.97 15.85
C ALA A 254 -3.00 -7.09 16.83
N VAL A 255 -1.73 -7.49 16.82
CA VAL A 255 -1.17 -8.43 17.79
C VAL A 255 -1.30 -7.88 19.21
N GLY A 256 -1.07 -6.59 19.42
CA GLY A 256 -1.35 -5.92 20.70
C GLY A 256 -2.82 -6.05 21.13
N GLY A 257 -3.76 -5.82 20.22
CA GLY A 257 -5.20 -6.02 20.45
C GLY A 257 -5.53 -7.47 20.80
N ALA A 258 -4.96 -8.43 20.07
CA ALA A 258 -5.12 -9.87 20.34
C ALA A 258 -4.55 -10.28 21.70
N LEU A 259 -3.42 -9.69 22.14
CA LEU A 259 -2.87 -9.93 23.47
C LEU A 259 -3.76 -9.38 24.59
N VAL A 260 -4.38 -8.21 24.38
CA VAL A 260 -5.37 -7.67 25.32
C VAL A 260 -6.60 -8.58 25.39
N ASN A 261 -7.10 -9.03 24.23
CA ASN A 261 -8.20 -9.98 24.14
C ASN A 261 -7.85 -11.32 24.85
N PHE A 262 -6.66 -11.87 24.60
CA PHE A 262 -6.16 -13.07 25.29
C PHE A 262 -6.17 -12.93 26.81
N LYS A 263 -5.72 -11.79 27.35
CA LYS A 263 -5.72 -11.54 28.79
C LYS A 263 -7.13 -11.32 29.36
N LEU A 264 -8.06 -10.79 28.56
CA LEU A 264 -9.47 -10.69 28.94
C LEU A 264 -10.11 -12.07 29.09
N ILE A 265 -9.77 -13.02 28.22
CA ILE A 265 -10.36 -14.37 28.18
C ILE A 265 -9.68 -15.32 29.16
N ALA A 266 -8.34 -15.40 29.16
CA ALA A 266 -7.61 -16.46 29.86
C ALA A 266 -7.82 -16.46 31.39
N LEU A 267 -7.94 -15.27 31.99
CA LEU A 267 -8.04 -15.12 33.44
C LEU A 267 -9.33 -15.74 34.03
N PRO A 268 -10.54 -15.35 33.58
CA PRO A 268 -11.78 -15.98 34.05
C PRO A 268 -11.85 -17.48 33.68
N PHE A 269 -11.33 -17.89 32.52
CA PHE A 269 -11.28 -19.31 32.14
C PHE A 269 -10.43 -20.17 33.09
N SER A 270 -9.30 -19.64 33.58
CA SER A 270 -8.43 -20.37 34.52
C SER A 270 -9.11 -20.70 35.84
N GLU A 271 -10.17 -19.97 36.19
CA GLU A 271 -10.87 -20.12 37.45
C GLU A 271 -12.10 -21.02 37.28
N MET A 272 -12.72 -21.01 36.09
CA MET A 272 -13.81 -21.91 35.73
C MET A 272 -13.36 -23.35 35.46
N VAL A 273 -12.18 -23.53 34.87
CA VAL A 273 -11.62 -24.85 34.51
C VAL A 273 -10.69 -25.39 35.62
N GLY A 274 -10.36 -24.55 36.60
CA GLY A 274 -9.46 -24.88 37.71
C GLY A 274 -8.02 -24.48 37.40
N ALA A 275 -7.44 -23.61 38.25
CA ALA A 275 -6.12 -23.02 38.01
C ALA A 275 -4.95 -24.03 38.03
N GLY A 276 -5.22 -25.27 38.47
CA GLY A 276 -4.29 -26.37 38.51
C GLY A 276 -4.38 -27.34 37.33
N ASP A 277 -5.28 -27.11 36.36
CA ASP A 277 -5.41 -28.01 35.22
C ASP A 277 -4.43 -27.65 34.09
N TYR A 278 -3.39 -28.48 33.96
CA TYR A 278 -2.30 -28.31 33.01
C TYR A 278 -2.42 -29.40 31.94
N LEU A 279 -2.50 -29.00 30.67
CA LEU A 279 -2.51 -29.95 29.55
C LEU A 279 -1.12 -30.59 29.35
N THR A 280 -0.07 -29.81 29.60
CA THR A 280 1.34 -30.24 29.64
C THR A 280 2.04 -29.51 30.78
N ASN A 281 3.22 -29.98 31.21
CA ASN A 281 3.96 -29.42 32.36
C ASN A 281 4.17 -27.89 32.34
N THR A 282 4.02 -27.22 31.18
CA THR A 282 4.20 -25.77 31.02
C THR A 282 2.98 -25.02 30.51
N LEU A 283 1.92 -25.69 30.02
CA LEU A 283 0.77 -25.03 29.40
C LEU A 283 -0.51 -25.25 30.21
N ARG A 284 -1.11 -24.15 30.69
CA ARG A 284 -2.41 -24.14 31.39
C ARG A 284 -3.54 -24.37 30.40
N MET A 285 -4.58 -25.11 30.81
CA MET A 285 -5.74 -25.34 29.95
C MET A 285 -6.44 -24.03 29.56
N SER A 286 -6.46 -23.03 30.44
CA SER A 286 -7.03 -21.71 30.19
C SER A 286 -6.34 -20.95 29.06
N ASP A 287 -5.02 -21.05 28.96
CA ASP A 287 -4.23 -20.36 27.94
C ASP A 287 -4.48 -20.98 26.56
N VAL A 288 -4.60 -22.31 26.51
CA VAL A 288 -4.95 -23.03 25.28
C VAL A 288 -6.38 -22.69 24.85
N ALA A 289 -7.34 -22.69 25.78
CA ALA A 289 -8.74 -22.35 25.48
C ALA A 289 -8.88 -20.93 24.93
N ALA A 290 -8.22 -19.94 25.56
CA ALA A 290 -8.23 -18.56 25.10
C ALA A 290 -7.65 -18.42 23.68
N LEU A 291 -6.54 -19.10 23.41
CA LEU A 291 -5.90 -19.07 22.10
C LEU A 291 -6.76 -19.74 21.01
N VAL A 292 -7.48 -20.82 21.34
CA VAL A 292 -8.42 -21.48 20.43
C VAL A 292 -9.58 -20.56 20.07
N ILE A 293 -10.15 -19.82 21.03
CA ILE A 293 -11.22 -18.85 20.78
C ILE A 293 -10.72 -17.77 19.82
N ILE A 294 -9.59 -17.14 20.12
CA ILE A 294 -9.01 -16.08 19.29
C ILE A 294 -8.71 -16.58 17.86
N PHE A 295 -8.19 -17.79 17.71
CA PHE A 295 -7.95 -18.36 16.38
C PHE A 295 -9.23 -18.64 15.61
N LEU A 296 -10.24 -19.20 16.27
CA LEU A 296 -11.53 -19.46 15.64
C LEU A 296 -12.19 -18.14 15.21
N GLU A 297 -12.12 -17.12 16.05
CA GLU A 297 -12.63 -15.80 15.81
C GLU A 297 -11.89 -15.08 14.68
N THR A 298 -10.55 -15.08 14.69
CA THR A 298 -9.71 -14.58 13.58
C THR A 298 -10.04 -15.28 12.27
N THR A 299 -10.29 -16.59 12.31
CA THR A 299 -10.67 -17.39 11.13
C THR A 299 -12.06 -16.98 10.62
N MET A 300 -13.04 -16.78 11.50
CA MET A 300 -14.36 -16.30 11.11
C MET A 300 -14.29 -14.88 10.54
N GLY A 301 -13.50 -13.99 11.14
CA GLY A 301 -13.24 -12.65 10.64
C GLY A 301 -12.63 -12.64 9.25
N LEU A 302 -11.66 -13.52 9.00
CA LEU A 302 -11.06 -13.73 7.68
C LEU A 302 -12.10 -14.15 6.64
N PHE A 303 -13.00 -15.08 6.97
CA PHE A 303 -14.09 -15.48 6.08
C PHE A 303 -15.10 -14.36 5.82
N VAL A 304 -15.39 -13.50 6.80
CA VAL A 304 -16.23 -12.31 6.59
C VAL A 304 -15.59 -11.38 5.57
N MET A 305 -14.30 -11.08 5.72
CA MET A 305 -13.60 -10.16 4.79
C MET A 305 -13.46 -10.74 3.37
N GLU A 306 -13.24 -12.05 3.26
CA GLU A 306 -13.16 -12.73 1.97
C GLU A 306 -14.52 -12.81 1.27
N THR A 307 -15.59 -13.10 2.00
CA THR A 307 -16.96 -13.18 1.42
C THR A 307 -17.49 -11.81 0.99
N LEU A 308 -17.02 -10.72 1.62
CA LEU A 308 -17.29 -9.35 1.21
C LEU A 308 -16.40 -8.88 0.03
N ARG A 309 -15.43 -9.69 -0.42
CA ARG A 309 -14.43 -9.33 -1.44
C ARG A 309 -13.61 -8.08 -1.06
N ILE A 310 -13.43 -7.86 0.24
CA ILE A 310 -12.48 -6.87 0.73
C ILE A 310 -11.08 -7.46 0.63
N THR A 311 -10.93 -8.74 1.03
CA THR A 311 -9.70 -9.51 0.86
C THR A 311 -9.82 -10.58 -0.22
N HIS A 312 -8.68 -10.99 -0.77
CA HIS A 312 -8.53 -11.97 -1.84
C HIS A 312 -7.48 -13.04 -1.47
N LEU A 313 -7.54 -13.52 -0.23
CA LEU A 313 -6.61 -14.54 0.27
C LEU A 313 -6.99 -15.96 -0.19
N PHE A 314 -8.28 -16.20 -0.48
CA PHE A 314 -8.81 -17.50 -0.88
C PHE A 314 -9.62 -17.39 -2.19
N PRO A 315 -8.97 -17.50 -3.37
CA PRO A 315 -9.64 -17.33 -4.66
C PRO A 315 -10.81 -18.31 -4.89
N ILE A 316 -10.83 -19.45 -4.19
CA ILE A 316 -11.92 -20.43 -4.24
C ILE A 316 -13.25 -19.81 -3.75
N ILE A 317 -13.21 -18.96 -2.72
CA ILE A 317 -14.42 -18.33 -2.15
C ILE A 317 -14.97 -17.27 -3.13
N ALA A 318 -14.09 -16.56 -3.84
CA ALA A 318 -14.46 -15.58 -4.84
C ALA A 318 -15.25 -16.18 -6.02
N ASN A 319 -14.92 -17.42 -6.42
CA ASN A 319 -15.55 -18.14 -7.53
C ASN A 319 -16.77 -18.99 -7.11
N THR A 320 -17.17 -18.93 -5.84
CA THR A 320 -18.32 -19.69 -5.33
C THR A 320 -19.64 -18.96 -5.65
N SER A 321 -20.72 -19.71 -5.91
CA SER A 321 -22.07 -19.15 -6.16
C SER A 321 -22.54 -18.16 -5.07
N GLU A 322 -23.29 -17.14 -5.47
CA GLU A 322 -23.79 -16.07 -4.60
C GLU A 322 -24.52 -16.59 -3.35
N ARG A 323 -25.32 -17.65 -3.51
CA ARG A 323 -26.09 -18.25 -2.42
C ARG A 323 -25.18 -18.83 -1.34
N MET A 324 -24.12 -19.52 -1.73
CA MET A 324 -23.18 -20.11 -0.79
C MET A 324 -22.35 -19.01 -0.12
N ARG A 325 -21.90 -17.99 -0.86
CA ARG A 325 -21.17 -16.84 -0.29
C ARG A 325 -21.97 -16.14 0.80
N ARG A 326 -23.26 -15.89 0.56
CA ARG A 326 -24.17 -15.30 1.56
C ARG A 326 -24.37 -16.21 2.78
N ARG A 327 -24.43 -17.54 2.59
CA ARG A 327 -24.51 -18.50 3.71
C ARG A 327 -23.24 -18.49 4.55
N VAL A 328 -22.06 -18.54 3.93
CA VAL A 328 -20.77 -18.49 4.62
C VAL A 328 -20.63 -17.19 5.39
N PHE A 329 -20.97 -16.05 4.76
CA PHE A 329 -21.00 -14.75 5.43
C PHE A 329 -21.89 -14.76 6.67
N LEU A 330 -23.15 -15.22 6.52
CA LEU A 330 -24.11 -15.23 7.63
C LEU A 330 -23.66 -16.16 8.76
N VAL A 331 -23.12 -17.34 8.43
CA VAL A 331 -22.59 -18.29 9.42
C VAL A 331 -21.42 -17.66 10.18
N ALA A 332 -20.45 -17.05 9.48
CA ALA A 332 -19.29 -16.43 10.11
C ALA A 332 -19.68 -15.25 11.03
N VAL A 333 -20.60 -14.39 10.59
CA VAL A 333 -21.10 -13.27 11.41
C VAL A 333 -21.84 -13.77 12.65
N VAL A 334 -22.66 -14.83 12.53
CA VAL A 334 -23.35 -15.42 13.69
C VAL A 334 -22.35 -16.01 14.68
N PHE A 335 -21.31 -16.73 14.22
CA PHE A 335 -20.26 -17.23 15.10
C PHE A 335 -19.49 -16.10 15.80
N LEU A 336 -19.11 -15.03 15.09
CA LEU A 336 -18.46 -13.86 15.68
C LEU A 336 -19.34 -13.21 16.76
N PHE A 337 -20.65 -13.08 16.51
CA PHE A 337 -21.57 -12.54 17.48
C PHE A 337 -21.70 -13.42 18.73
N ILE A 338 -21.72 -14.75 18.57
CA ILE A 338 -21.72 -15.70 19.69
C ILE A 338 -20.42 -15.58 20.50
N PHE A 339 -19.25 -15.53 19.86
CA PHE A 339 -17.98 -15.35 20.56
C PHE A 339 -17.90 -14.00 21.28
N ALA A 340 -18.33 -12.91 20.65
CA ALA A 340 -18.44 -11.61 21.29
C ALA A 340 -19.34 -11.62 22.52
N GLY A 341 -20.46 -12.35 22.49
CA GLY A 341 -21.32 -12.56 23.64
C GLY A 341 -20.65 -13.33 24.77
N ILE A 342 -19.93 -14.41 24.44
CA ILE A 342 -19.15 -15.20 25.40
C ILE A 342 -18.06 -14.34 26.05
N GLU A 343 -17.34 -13.55 25.26
CA GLU A 343 -16.26 -12.67 25.74
C GLU A 343 -16.76 -11.52 26.61
N ALA A 344 -17.91 -10.93 26.27
CA ALA A 344 -18.57 -9.95 27.14
C ALA A 344 -18.93 -10.56 28.49
N GLY A 345 -19.42 -11.81 28.51
CA GLY A 345 -19.70 -12.56 29.73
C GLY A 345 -18.44 -12.88 30.54
N LEU A 346 -17.35 -13.27 29.88
CA LEU A 346 -16.06 -13.52 30.52
C LEU A 346 -15.43 -12.25 31.10
N ALA A 347 -15.58 -11.11 30.41
CA ALA A 347 -15.13 -9.82 30.90
C ALA A 347 -15.90 -9.42 32.18
N LEU A 348 -17.21 -9.67 32.24
CA LEU A 348 -17.99 -9.47 33.46
C LEU A 348 -17.49 -10.38 34.60
N MET A 349 -17.25 -11.66 34.31
CA MET A 349 -16.71 -12.61 35.29
C MET A 349 -15.33 -12.18 35.81
N ARG A 350 -14.46 -11.67 34.92
CA ARG A 350 -13.13 -11.16 35.29
C ARG A 350 -13.24 -10.03 36.32
N ASP A 351 -14.13 -9.08 36.10
CA ASP A 351 -14.27 -7.93 36.99
C ASP A 351 -14.80 -8.36 38.37
N MET A 352 -15.85 -9.20 38.40
CA MET A 352 -16.38 -9.80 39.63
C MET A 352 -15.28 -10.53 40.42
N LEU A 353 -14.52 -11.39 39.74
CA LEU A 353 -13.46 -12.16 40.38
C LEU A 353 -12.32 -11.28 40.91
N SER A 354 -12.02 -10.18 40.21
CA SER A 354 -11.02 -9.21 40.67
C SER A 354 -11.47 -8.46 41.93
N ALA A 355 -12.76 -8.11 42.01
CA ALA A 355 -13.35 -7.46 43.17
C ALA A 355 -13.32 -8.39 44.39
N ASP A 356 -13.68 -9.67 44.21
CA ASP A 356 -13.66 -10.67 45.27
C ASP A 356 -12.25 -10.91 45.81
N LYS A 357 -11.25 -10.99 44.93
CA LYS A 357 -9.84 -11.12 45.32
C LYS A 357 -9.34 -9.91 46.11
N GLN A 358 -9.71 -8.70 45.70
CA GLN A 358 -9.34 -7.48 46.43
C GLN A 358 -9.98 -7.42 47.82
N ALA A 359 -11.26 -7.80 47.92
CA ALA A 359 -11.95 -7.88 49.20
C ALA A 359 -11.30 -8.92 50.12
N LEU A 360 -10.94 -10.09 49.59
CA LEU A 360 -10.25 -11.13 50.35
C LEU A 360 -8.88 -10.65 50.85
N VAL A 361 -8.06 -10.08 49.97
CA VAL A 361 -6.73 -9.55 50.34
C VAL A 361 -6.84 -8.45 51.39
N GLN A 362 -7.80 -7.55 51.27
CA GLN A 362 -8.02 -6.49 52.27
C GLN A 362 -8.50 -7.04 53.61
N SER A 363 -9.39 -8.04 53.61
CA SER A 363 -9.85 -8.70 54.83
C SER A 363 -8.72 -9.42 55.56
N LEU A 364 -7.82 -10.06 54.82
CA LEU A 364 -6.64 -10.76 55.34
C LEU A 364 -5.55 -9.80 55.80
N ALA A 365 -5.36 -8.67 55.12
CA ALA A 365 -4.32 -7.69 55.44
C ALA A 365 -4.69 -6.74 56.59
N SER A 366 -5.97 -6.37 56.72
CA SER A 366 -6.40 -5.33 57.66
C SER A 366 -7.28 -5.83 58.81
N GLY A 367 -7.76 -7.08 58.76
CA GLY A 367 -8.67 -7.66 59.76
C GLY A 367 -10.02 -6.94 59.88
N ARG A 368 -10.29 -5.93 59.03
CA ARG A 368 -11.54 -5.18 58.97
C ARG A 368 -12.21 -5.42 57.62
N GLN A 369 -13.51 -5.70 57.68
CA GLN A 369 -14.36 -5.69 56.48
C GLN A 369 -14.58 -4.23 56.09
N THR A 370 -14.00 -3.80 54.98
CA THR A 370 -14.27 -2.50 54.37
C THR A 370 -15.61 -2.58 53.63
N ALA A 371 -16.39 -1.48 53.69
CA ALA A 371 -17.65 -1.39 52.98
C ALA A 371 -17.41 -1.55 51.46
N PRO A 372 -18.28 -2.26 50.73
CA PRO A 372 -18.14 -2.45 49.30
C PRO A 372 -18.10 -1.08 48.59
N PRO A 373 -17.19 -0.87 47.62
CA PRO A 373 -17.15 0.35 46.82
C PRO A 373 -18.52 0.70 46.22
N ASP A 374 -18.78 2.00 46.04
CA ASP A 374 -20.07 2.49 45.54
C ASP A 374 -20.50 1.75 44.25
N PRO A 375 -21.76 1.29 44.17
CA PRO A 375 -22.28 0.57 43.01
C PRO A 375 -22.11 1.32 41.69
N LEU A 376 -22.24 2.65 41.73
CA LEU A 376 -22.11 3.51 40.55
C LEU A 376 -20.65 3.59 40.05
N LEU A 377 -19.67 3.57 40.95
CA LEU A 377 -18.25 3.59 40.58
C LEU A 377 -17.78 2.26 40.00
N ARG A 378 -18.45 1.15 40.33
CA ARG A 378 -18.21 -0.19 39.75
C ARG A 378 -18.84 -0.36 38.37
N LEU A 379 -19.94 0.33 38.08
CA LEU A 379 -20.67 0.19 36.81
C LEU A 379 -19.83 0.66 35.61
N ILE A 380 -19.00 1.69 35.79
CA ILE A 380 -18.18 2.27 34.71
C ILE A 380 -17.12 1.25 34.21
N PRO A 381 -16.22 0.70 35.06
CA PRO A 381 -15.22 -0.26 34.61
C PRO A 381 -15.83 -1.58 34.13
N THR A 382 -16.88 -2.10 34.79
CA THR A 382 -17.58 -3.32 34.35
C THR A 382 -18.16 -3.15 32.95
N THR A 383 -18.94 -2.10 32.71
CA THR A 383 -19.54 -1.83 31.41
C THR A 383 -18.47 -1.60 30.34
N ALA A 384 -17.40 -0.86 30.67
CA ALA A 384 -16.30 -0.63 29.74
C ALA A 384 -15.58 -1.93 29.35
N GLN A 385 -15.32 -2.83 30.31
CA GLN A 385 -14.70 -4.12 30.02
C GLN A 385 -15.62 -5.06 29.22
N MET A 386 -16.92 -5.07 29.51
CA MET A 386 -17.90 -5.85 28.74
C MET A 386 -18.01 -5.35 27.30
N VAL A 387 -18.11 -4.04 27.10
CA VAL A 387 -18.13 -3.42 25.76
C VAL A 387 -16.83 -3.71 25.03
N LEU A 388 -15.69 -3.62 25.71
CA LEU A 388 -14.39 -3.96 25.13
C LEU A 388 -14.34 -5.44 24.69
N GLY A 389 -14.76 -6.38 25.55
CA GLY A 389 -14.83 -7.81 25.22
C GLY A 389 -15.80 -8.12 24.09
N PHE A 390 -16.90 -7.37 23.96
CA PHE A 390 -17.85 -7.54 22.85
C PHE A 390 -17.31 -6.98 21.52
N VAL A 391 -16.61 -5.84 21.55
CA VAL A 391 -16.16 -5.14 20.33
C VAL A 391 -14.86 -5.72 19.78
N LEU A 392 -13.97 -6.21 20.65
CA LEU A 392 -12.66 -6.73 20.24
C LEU A 392 -12.75 -7.81 19.15
N PRO A 393 -13.69 -8.77 19.21
CA PRO A 393 -13.80 -9.77 18.15
C PRO A 393 -14.05 -9.20 16.75
N PHE A 394 -14.93 -8.20 16.68
CA PHE A 394 -15.17 -7.51 15.41
C PHE A 394 -13.96 -6.68 14.97
N ALA A 395 -13.22 -6.10 15.92
CA ALA A 395 -11.99 -5.38 15.62
C ALA A 395 -10.90 -6.32 15.07
N LEU A 396 -10.75 -7.52 15.65
CA LEU A 396 -9.82 -8.54 15.20
C LEU A 396 -10.17 -9.11 13.82
N ALA A 397 -11.44 -9.11 13.43
CA ALA A 397 -11.84 -9.46 12.06
C ALA A 397 -11.21 -8.54 10.99
N PHE A 398 -10.96 -7.25 11.32
CA PHE A 398 -10.30 -6.32 10.40
C PHE A 398 -8.81 -6.60 10.19
N VAL A 399 -8.20 -7.46 10.99
CA VAL A 399 -6.78 -7.86 10.84
C VAL A 399 -6.52 -8.57 9.52
N ALA A 400 -7.55 -9.15 8.90
CA ALA A 400 -7.44 -9.76 7.58
C ALA A 400 -6.95 -8.77 6.50
N ILE A 401 -7.35 -7.49 6.56
CA ILE A 401 -6.98 -6.47 5.57
C ILE A 401 -5.46 -6.19 5.56
N PRO A 402 -4.82 -5.78 6.68
CA PRO A 402 -3.37 -5.61 6.71
C PRO A 402 -2.65 -6.95 6.54
N LEU A 403 -3.22 -8.08 6.97
CA LEU A 403 -2.61 -9.40 6.77
C LEU A 403 -2.47 -9.74 5.27
N GLU A 404 -3.48 -9.45 4.46
CA GLU A 404 -3.41 -9.62 3.01
C GLU A 404 -2.32 -8.75 2.39
N SER A 405 -2.34 -7.45 2.69
CA SER A 405 -1.30 -6.52 2.24
C SER A 405 0.10 -6.95 2.68
N PHE A 406 0.21 -7.50 3.88
CA PHE A 406 1.45 -8.06 4.42
C PHE A 406 1.90 -9.29 3.63
N ILE A 407 1.02 -10.25 3.33
CA ILE A 407 1.37 -11.46 2.58
C ILE A 407 1.87 -11.13 1.17
N TYR A 408 1.18 -10.24 0.44
CA TYR A 408 1.60 -9.83 -0.90
C TYR A 408 2.94 -9.10 -0.89
N SER A 409 3.09 -8.11 0.00
CA SER A 409 4.33 -7.34 0.09
C SER A 409 5.50 -8.14 0.69
N LEU A 410 5.23 -9.07 1.60
CA LEU A 410 6.22 -9.98 2.21
C LEU A 410 6.86 -10.87 1.15
N ARG A 411 6.13 -11.32 0.13
CA ARG A 411 6.72 -12.10 -0.97
C ARG A 411 7.80 -11.30 -1.70
N THR A 412 7.52 -10.04 -2.01
CA THR A 412 8.45 -9.15 -2.73
C THR A 412 9.64 -8.76 -1.84
N VAL A 413 9.36 -8.25 -0.64
CA VAL A 413 10.39 -7.81 0.32
C VAL A 413 11.23 -8.99 0.81
N GLY A 414 10.59 -10.11 1.14
CA GLY A 414 11.23 -11.37 1.52
C GLY A 414 12.06 -11.95 0.38
N GLY A 415 11.57 -11.91 -0.86
CA GLY A 415 12.35 -12.29 -2.04
C GLY A 415 13.63 -11.47 -2.18
N ALA A 416 13.55 -10.14 -2.02
CA ALA A 416 14.72 -9.27 -2.02
C ALA A 416 15.67 -9.57 -0.85
N ALA A 417 15.13 -9.81 0.35
CA ALA A 417 15.90 -10.16 1.54
C ALA A 417 16.66 -11.48 1.37
N VAL A 418 16.04 -12.52 0.80
CA VAL A 418 16.70 -13.81 0.53
C VAL A 418 17.81 -13.63 -0.51
N VAL A 419 17.60 -12.85 -1.57
CA VAL A 419 18.67 -12.53 -2.55
C VAL A 419 19.85 -11.85 -1.85
N MET A 420 19.58 -10.89 -0.95
CA MET A 420 20.63 -10.23 -0.18
C MET A 420 21.35 -11.19 0.77
N LEU A 421 20.63 -12.07 1.45
CA LEU A 421 21.22 -13.09 2.33
C LEU A 421 22.15 -14.01 1.54
N VAL A 422 21.72 -14.50 0.37
CA VAL A 422 22.54 -15.36 -0.51
C VAL A 422 23.79 -14.61 -0.98
N ARG A 423 23.67 -13.31 -1.34
CA ARG A 423 24.83 -12.47 -1.71
C ARG A 423 25.81 -12.29 -0.56
N VAL A 424 25.32 -12.01 0.64
CA VAL A 424 26.15 -11.87 1.85
C VAL A 424 26.85 -13.18 2.16
N MET A 425 26.15 -14.31 2.07
CA MET A 425 26.75 -15.63 2.26
C MET A 425 27.86 -15.89 1.21
N GLY A 426 27.60 -15.58 -0.07
CA GLY A 426 28.61 -15.67 -1.12
C GLY A 426 29.83 -14.79 -0.87
N PHE A 427 29.61 -13.58 -0.35
CA PHE A 427 30.67 -12.67 0.05
C PHE A 427 31.49 -13.21 1.23
N LEU A 428 30.84 -13.73 2.27
CA LEU A 428 31.50 -14.36 3.43
C LEU A 428 32.35 -15.55 2.99
N LEU A 429 31.83 -16.45 2.15
CA LEU A 429 32.61 -17.58 1.62
C LEU A 429 33.82 -17.10 0.80
N ARG A 430 33.67 -16.02 0.02
CA ARG A 430 34.78 -15.43 -0.74
C ARG A 430 35.87 -14.87 0.18
N ILE A 431 35.49 -14.17 1.24
CA ILE A 431 36.43 -13.67 2.26
C ILE A 431 37.13 -14.85 2.94
N LEU A 432 36.38 -15.84 3.40
CA LEU A 432 36.90 -16.99 4.12
C LEU A 432 37.88 -17.78 3.25
N GLY A 433 37.57 -18.00 1.98
CA GLY A 433 38.48 -18.62 1.01
C GLY A 433 39.74 -17.80 0.69
N ASN A 434 39.70 -16.48 0.88
CA ASN A 434 40.88 -15.62 0.79
C ASN A 434 41.70 -15.65 2.09
N LEU A 435 41.04 -15.62 3.25
CA LEU A 435 41.68 -15.72 4.56
C LEU A 435 42.42 -17.04 4.72
N VAL A 436 41.81 -18.17 4.33
CA VAL A 436 42.47 -19.48 4.34
C VAL A 436 43.77 -19.44 3.54
N ARG A 437 43.75 -18.88 2.32
CA ARG A 437 44.96 -18.78 1.49
C ARG A 437 46.00 -17.82 2.04
N GLN A 438 45.58 -16.76 2.74
CA GLN A 438 46.50 -15.86 3.41
C GLN A 438 47.11 -16.52 4.65
N LEU A 439 46.32 -17.24 5.44
CA LEU A 439 46.76 -17.99 6.61
C LEU A 439 47.82 -19.01 6.24
N PHE A 440 47.60 -19.83 5.20
CA PHE A 440 48.60 -20.79 4.75
C PHE A 440 49.87 -20.12 4.20
N ARG A 441 49.78 -18.94 3.59
CA ARG A 441 50.98 -18.16 3.21
C ARG A 441 51.75 -17.64 4.42
N VAL A 442 51.05 -17.18 5.46
CA VAL A 442 51.67 -16.74 6.72
C VAL A 442 52.30 -17.92 7.45
N LEU A 443 51.66 -19.10 7.48
CA LEU A 443 52.22 -20.32 8.05
C LEU A 443 53.51 -20.75 7.34
N ILE A 444 53.55 -20.65 6.01
CA ILE A 444 54.77 -20.90 5.23
C ILE A 444 55.87 -19.89 5.62
N ALA A 445 55.54 -18.61 5.73
CA ALA A 445 56.49 -17.58 6.15
C ALA A 445 56.99 -17.79 7.59
N ALA A 446 56.10 -18.13 8.52
CA ALA A 446 56.45 -18.44 9.91
C ALA A 446 57.35 -19.68 10.01
N TYR A 447 57.07 -20.70 9.21
CA TYR A 447 57.94 -21.87 9.10
C TYR A 447 59.33 -21.50 8.56
N ASP A 448 59.41 -20.67 7.52
CA ASP A 448 60.69 -20.18 6.99
C ASP A 448 61.47 -19.35 8.04
N VAL A 449 60.77 -18.59 8.90
CA VAL A 449 61.42 -17.86 10.03
C VAL A 449 62.07 -18.83 11.03
N THR A 450 61.43 -19.97 11.33
CA THR A 450 62.02 -20.95 12.26
C THR A 450 63.30 -21.60 11.73
N ILE A 451 63.53 -21.58 10.42
CA ILE A 451 64.69 -22.20 9.75
C ILE A 451 65.69 -21.11 9.26
N VAL A 452 65.67 -19.91 9.86
CA VAL A 452 66.48 -18.76 9.41
C VAL A 452 67.99 -19.04 9.40
N LEU A 453 68.56 -19.74 10.39
CA LEU A 453 70.01 -19.97 10.45
C LEU A 453 70.54 -20.80 9.26
N PRO A 454 69.98 -21.99 8.92
CA PRO A 454 70.34 -22.74 7.72
C PRO A 454 70.08 -21.95 6.44
N LEU A 455 69.00 -21.18 6.39
CA LEU A 455 68.64 -20.36 5.23
C LEU A 455 69.66 -19.25 4.95
N LEU A 456 70.22 -18.61 5.99
CA LEU A 456 71.27 -17.60 5.83
C LEU A 456 72.58 -18.23 5.37
N ILE A 457 72.96 -19.38 5.91
CA ILE A 457 74.14 -20.13 5.48
C ILE A 457 74.00 -20.55 4.01
N GLU A 458 72.84 -21.09 3.62
CA GLU A 458 72.55 -21.46 2.22
C GLU A 458 72.62 -20.25 1.27
N ARG A 459 72.06 -19.09 1.67
CA ARG A 459 72.10 -17.85 0.87
C ARG A 459 73.51 -17.30 0.73
N LEU A 460 74.31 -17.29 1.80
CA LEU A 460 75.70 -16.84 1.77
C LEU A 460 76.57 -17.74 0.88
N VAL A 461 76.38 -19.05 0.98
CA VAL A 461 77.09 -20.03 0.13
C VAL A 461 76.66 -19.89 -1.33
N LYS A 462 75.38 -19.65 -1.62
CA LYS A 462 74.90 -19.40 -2.99
C LYS A 462 75.40 -18.07 -3.55
N ALA A 463 75.43 -17.00 -2.75
CA ALA A 463 75.96 -15.70 -3.15
C ALA A 463 77.47 -15.76 -3.47
N ALA A 464 78.25 -16.43 -2.63
CA ALA A 464 79.67 -16.66 -2.87
C ALA A 464 79.92 -17.49 -4.15
N ARG A 465 79.02 -18.41 -4.48
CA ARG A 465 79.10 -19.24 -5.69
C ARG A 465 78.65 -18.50 -6.95
N SER A 466 77.73 -17.53 -6.85
CA SER A 466 77.32 -16.68 -7.98
C SER A 466 78.37 -15.63 -8.33
N GLU A 467 79.05 -15.04 -7.33
CA GLU A 467 80.16 -14.10 -7.56
C GLU A 467 81.34 -14.76 -8.29
N GLY A 468 81.58 -16.05 -8.04
CA GLY A 468 82.59 -16.83 -8.78
C GLY A 468 82.24 -17.11 -10.25
N SER A 469 80.96 -17.11 -10.62
CA SER A 469 80.51 -17.39 -12.00
C SER A 469 80.47 -16.15 -12.89
N GLU A 470 80.27 -14.95 -12.34
CA GLU A 470 80.36 -13.69 -13.09
C GLU A 470 81.81 -13.26 -13.36
N ALA A 471 82.77 -13.74 -12.56
CA ALA A 471 84.19 -13.47 -12.75
C ALA A 471 84.78 -14.22 -13.97
N GLU A 472 84.17 -15.32 -14.42
CA GLU A 472 84.67 -16.16 -15.51
C GLU A 472 84.15 -15.72 -16.91
N SER A 473 83.15 -14.83 -16.99
CA SER A 473 82.53 -14.39 -18.25
C SER A 473 82.90 -12.96 -18.70
N ARG A 474 84.04 -12.40 -18.24
CA ARG A 474 84.59 -11.16 -18.81
C ARG A 474 85.57 -11.49 -19.96
N PRO A 475 85.24 -11.23 -21.23
CA PRO A 475 86.18 -11.46 -22.32
C PRO A 475 87.32 -10.43 -22.26
N VAL A 476 88.55 -10.95 -22.30
CA VAL A 476 89.79 -10.19 -22.39
C VAL A 476 89.79 -9.37 -23.68
N LYS A 477 89.85 -8.04 -23.55
CA LYS A 477 90.16 -7.12 -24.66
C LYS A 477 91.51 -7.53 -25.26
N ARG A 478 91.51 -7.99 -26.51
CA ARG A 478 92.73 -8.04 -27.34
C ARG A 478 93.04 -6.64 -27.84
N ALA A 479 94.20 -6.13 -27.45
CA ALA A 479 94.88 -5.04 -28.11
C ALA A 479 95.81 -5.64 -29.17
N ALA A 480 95.58 -5.28 -30.44
CA ALA A 480 96.49 -5.17 -31.59
C ALA A 480 95.63 -5.15 -32.86
#